data_AF-A0A938APX8-F1
#
_entry.id   AF-A0A938APX8-F1
#
_cell.length_a   1.000
_cell.length_b   1.000
_cell.length_c   1.000
_cell.angle_alpha   90.00
_cell.angle_beta   90.00
_cell.angle_gamma   90.00
#
_symmetry.space_group_name_H-M   'P 1'
#
loop_
_entity.id
_entity.type
_entity.pdbx_description
1 polymer ?
#
loop_
_entity_poly.entity_id
_entity_poly.type
_entity_poly.pdbx_seq_one_letter_code
_entity_poly.pdbx_strand_id
1 'polypeptide(L)'
;MVEWLFVHTEAVGSDLVARFRAAFPDAIVVAVQAESEVRKHLGGPNKRAVYIAPRRSHFVGRFHPPRGMVCAGFWKFTPETECLYSCHYCYLTLTMRMIPYLRVASNLEKGLDEMEQVLRAEALQGRRAMFNIGELADGRLLDPITGLSLHLLPVLDRYENGMLHVLTKSGSSTIGNYLVNSHLARGRVIHVASVNPQTIVDLTEDDTAPVADRLAALGELQRAGYRIRLRIDPIFDLRDFGRSETEAFRVYTELVEQIGEYCWPEMITLGSYRPNPQLLPLLRRRYPHSPVLQVATHREGAKRRTTNREVFYRHIGEVIQQRLPGVHVALCKETVAVWERSGLSVKPLQCSCLPFVAERRVEGLYALPALAHRWGLPVQEAALTPRQVEQAV
;
A
#
# COMPACT_ATOMS: atom_id res chain seq x y z
N MET A 1 13.67 -17.75 1.29
CA MET A 1 14.15 -16.35 1.46
C MET A 1 14.29 -15.98 2.94
N VAL A 2 13.34 -16.35 3.82
CA VAL A 2 13.51 -16.21 5.27
C VAL A 2 14.51 -17.25 5.80
N GLU A 3 15.47 -16.80 6.61
CA GLU A 3 16.50 -17.58 7.31
C GLU A 3 16.29 -17.61 8.81
N TRP A 4 15.68 -16.56 9.36
CA TRP A 4 15.47 -16.40 10.80
C TRP A 4 14.01 -16.14 11.10
N LEU A 5 13.44 -16.95 12.00
CA LEU A 5 12.10 -16.78 12.54
C LEU A 5 12.19 -16.51 14.03
N PHE A 6 12.16 -15.23 14.41
CA PHE A 6 12.07 -14.82 15.80
C PHE A 6 10.61 -14.84 16.24
N VAL A 7 10.33 -15.50 17.35
CA VAL A 7 8.98 -15.64 17.90
C VAL A 7 8.95 -15.09 19.31
N HIS A 8 8.16 -14.05 19.54
CA HIS A 8 7.90 -13.60 20.89
C HIS A 8 7.24 -14.72 21.69
N THR A 9 7.59 -14.89 22.96
CA THR A 9 7.09 -15.99 23.80
C THR A 9 5.56 -16.06 23.87
N GLU A 10 4.87 -14.92 23.96
CA GLU A 10 3.40 -14.83 23.84
C GLU A 10 2.79 -15.29 22.50
N ALA A 11 3.59 -15.45 21.44
CA ALA A 11 3.14 -15.96 20.15
C ALA A 11 3.51 -17.44 19.93
N VAL A 12 4.28 -18.05 20.83
CA VAL A 12 4.68 -19.46 20.73
C VAL A 12 3.43 -20.33 20.77
N GLY A 13 3.37 -21.30 19.85
CA GLY A 13 2.22 -22.21 19.73
C GLY A 13 1.04 -21.66 18.93
N SER A 14 1.09 -20.41 18.45
CA SER A 14 0.04 -19.88 17.57
C SER A 14 0.06 -20.54 16.18
N ASP A 15 -1.12 -20.67 15.56
CA ASP A 15 -1.26 -21.17 14.20
C ASP A 15 -0.44 -20.35 13.18
N LEU A 16 -0.30 -19.05 13.42
CA LEU A 16 0.54 -18.18 12.62
C LEU A 16 2.00 -18.66 12.60
N VAL A 17 2.56 -18.98 13.77
CA VAL A 17 3.93 -19.52 13.86
C VAL A 17 4.02 -20.87 13.14
N ALA A 18 3.01 -21.73 13.28
CA ALA A 18 2.97 -23.01 12.57
C ALA A 18 3.00 -22.82 11.03
N ARG A 19 2.23 -21.87 10.50
CA ARG A 19 2.23 -21.53 9.06
C ARG A 19 3.59 -21.01 8.59
N PHE A 20 4.26 -20.16 9.37
CA PHE A 20 5.61 -19.69 9.03
C PHE A 20 6.65 -20.81 9.06
N ARG A 21 6.57 -21.74 10.03
CA ARG A 21 7.48 -22.91 10.09
C ARG A 21 7.25 -23.85 8.91
N ALA A 22 6.00 -24.03 8.47
CA ALA A 22 5.68 -24.83 7.29
C ALA A 22 6.18 -24.16 6.00
N ALA A 23 6.03 -22.83 5.89
CA ALA A 23 6.49 -22.07 4.71
C ALA A 23 8.03 -21.97 4.63
N PHE A 24 8.72 -22.00 5.78
CA PHE A 24 10.18 -21.87 5.88
C PHE A 24 10.75 -22.95 6.82
N PRO A 25 10.78 -24.23 6.40
CA PRO A 25 11.20 -25.34 7.26
C PRO A 25 12.67 -25.24 7.69
N ASP A 26 13.51 -24.61 6.87
CA ASP A 26 14.95 -24.44 7.14
C ASP A 26 15.28 -23.17 7.94
N ALA A 27 14.28 -22.34 8.28
CA ALA A 27 14.53 -21.13 9.05
C ALA A 27 14.91 -21.46 10.51
N ILE A 28 15.94 -20.79 11.01
CA ILE A 28 16.35 -20.89 12.42
C ILE A 28 15.26 -20.20 13.26
N VAL A 29 14.59 -20.99 14.11
CA VAL A 29 13.53 -20.50 14.98
C VAL A 29 14.10 -20.15 16.35
N VAL A 30 13.92 -18.90 16.78
CA VAL A 30 14.41 -18.41 18.08
C VAL A 30 13.25 -17.79 18.85
N ALA A 31 12.95 -18.35 20.02
CA ALA A 31 12.01 -17.74 20.95
C ALA A 31 12.71 -16.58 21.70
N VAL A 32 12.06 -15.42 21.78
CA VAL A 32 12.58 -14.21 22.43
C VAL A 32 11.53 -13.60 23.37
N GLN A 33 11.95 -12.94 24.44
CA GLN A 33 11.04 -12.22 25.35
C GLN A 33 10.88 -10.75 24.96
N ALA A 34 11.83 -10.19 24.22
CA ALA A 34 11.80 -8.82 23.77
C ALA A 34 12.39 -8.61 22.38
N GLU A 35 11.90 -7.59 21.68
CA GLU A 35 12.40 -7.18 20.37
C GLU A 35 13.89 -6.77 20.39
N SER A 36 14.39 -6.35 21.56
CA SER A 36 15.82 -6.02 21.74
C SER A 36 16.73 -7.23 21.56
N GLU A 37 16.25 -8.45 21.85
CA GLU A 37 17.00 -9.70 21.65
C GLU A 37 17.16 -10.02 20.17
N VAL A 38 16.13 -9.77 19.35
CA VAL A 38 16.20 -9.93 17.89
C VAL A 38 17.37 -9.11 17.32
N ARG A 39 17.50 -7.87 17.79
CA ARG A 39 18.58 -6.96 17.35
C ARG A 39 19.96 -7.45 17.78
N LYS A 40 20.07 -8.05 18.97
CA LYS A 40 21.33 -8.65 19.45
C LYS A 40 21.74 -9.86 18.61
N HIS A 41 20.80 -10.74 18.27
CA HIS A 41 21.07 -11.91 17.43
C HIS A 41 21.52 -11.54 16.03
N LEU A 42 20.84 -10.57 15.39
CA LEU A 42 21.15 -10.22 14.02
C LEU A 42 22.40 -9.33 13.88
N GLY A 43 22.82 -8.62 14.93
CA GLY A 43 23.94 -7.68 14.88
C GLY A 43 23.76 -6.50 13.92
N GLY A 44 22.64 -6.44 13.21
CA GLY A 44 22.39 -5.45 12.17
C GLY A 44 21.16 -5.74 11.30
N PRO A 45 20.99 -4.97 10.22
CA PRO A 45 19.84 -5.06 9.34
C PRO A 45 19.80 -6.39 8.54
N ASN A 46 18.79 -7.23 8.70
CA ASN A 46 18.60 -8.46 7.91
C ASN A 46 17.17 -8.59 7.33
N LYS A 47 17.03 -8.55 5.99
CA LYS A 47 15.75 -8.73 5.27
C LYS A 47 15.25 -10.17 5.24
N ARG A 48 16.08 -11.13 5.63
CA ARG A 48 15.77 -12.55 5.71
C ARG A 48 15.29 -12.96 7.10
N ALA A 49 15.01 -12.00 7.98
CA ALA A 49 14.48 -12.25 9.31
C ALA A 49 13.01 -11.81 9.41
N VAL A 50 12.20 -12.66 10.04
CA VAL A 50 10.81 -12.38 10.41
C VAL A 50 10.71 -12.39 11.93
N TYR A 51 9.99 -11.43 12.49
CA TYR A 51 9.67 -11.35 13.91
C TYR A 51 8.15 -11.40 14.12
N ILE A 52 7.67 -12.50 14.70
CA ILE A 52 6.26 -12.69 15.04
C ILE A 52 6.06 -12.32 16.51
N ALA A 53 5.21 -11.32 16.77
CA ALA A 53 4.96 -10.85 18.13
C ALA A 53 3.58 -10.18 18.27
N PRO A 54 3.01 -10.11 19.48
CA PRO A 54 1.86 -9.27 19.72
C PRO A 54 2.17 -7.82 19.38
N ARG A 55 1.25 -7.16 18.67
CA ARG A 55 1.29 -5.73 18.45
C ARG A 55 0.60 -5.03 19.63
N ARG A 56 1.38 -4.22 20.35
CA ARG A 56 0.90 -3.43 21.50
C ARG A 56 0.24 -2.12 21.09
N SER A 57 0.72 -1.49 20.01
CA SER A 57 0.11 -0.27 19.45
C SER A 57 -1.18 -0.55 18.68
N HIS A 58 -1.87 0.50 18.25
CA HIS A 58 -3.08 0.41 17.42
C HIS A 58 -2.78 -0.12 16.02
N PHE A 59 -3.52 -1.13 15.59
CA PHE A 59 -3.55 -1.65 14.22
C PHE A 59 -4.04 -0.62 13.22
N VAL A 60 -5.08 0.13 13.59
CA VAL A 60 -5.68 1.16 12.77
C VAL A 60 -5.12 2.53 13.13
N GLY A 61 -4.70 3.30 12.13
CA GLY A 61 -4.28 4.67 12.33
C GLY A 61 -4.55 5.55 11.12
N ARG A 62 -4.61 6.87 11.33
CA ARG A 62 -4.85 7.82 10.23
C ARG A 62 -3.54 8.22 9.55
N PHE A 63 -3.52 8.16 8.22
CA PHE A 63 -2.48 8.82 7.43
C PHE A 63 -2.76 10.32 7.40
N HIS A 64 -1.73 11.12 7.67
CA HIS A 64 -1.81 12.58 7.62
C HIS A 64 -1.04 13.08 6.40
N PRO A 65 -1.71 13.79 5.48
CA PRO A 65 -1.04 14.29 4.28
C PRO A 65 0.02 15.34 4.66
N PRO A 66 1.17 15.35 3.96
CA PRO A 66 2.18 16.38 4.19
C PRO A 66 1.64 17.75 3.81
N ARG A 67 1.95 18.77 4.63
CA ARG A 67 1.54 20.16 4.39
C ARG A 67 2.03 20.65 3.02
N GLY A 68 1.18 21.38 2.31
CA GLY A 68 1.51 21.95 1.00
C GLY A 68 1.47 20.97 -0.17
N MET A 69 1.11 19.71 0.05
CA MET A 69 0.98 18.69 -1.01
C MET A 69 -0.48 18.31 -1.20
N VAL A 70 -0.87 18.12 -2.46
CA VAL A 70 -2.14 17.51 -2.85
C VAL A 70 -2.12 16.04 -2.47
N CYS A 71 -2.75 15.74 -1.33
CA CYS A 71 -2.90 14.41 -0.77
C CYS A 71 -4.04 14.44 0.24
N ALA A 72 -4.58 13.28 0.59
CA ALA A 72 -5.68 13.16 1.55
C ALA A 72 -5.37 12.13 2.63
N GLY A 73 -6.04 12.27 3.77
CA GLY A 73 -5.99 11.26 4.82
C GLY A 73 -6.79 10.01 4.43
N PHE A 74 -6.29 8.87 4.87
CA PHE A 74 -6.94 7.56 4.74
C PHE A 74 -6.64 6.72 5.99
N TRP A 75 -7.39 5.64 6.19
CA TRP A 75 -7.11 4.70 7.27
C TRP A 75 -6.01 3.73 6.85
N LYS A 76 -5.04 3.52 7.72
CA LYS A 76 -4.00 2.49 7.57
C LYS A 76 -4.40 1.32 8.46
N PHE A 77 -4.36 0.12 7.92
CA PHE A 77 -4.44 -1.11 8.70
C PHE A 77 -3.05 -1.78 8.64
N THR A 78 -2.40 -1.97 9.79
CA THR A 78 -0.98 -2.35 9.82
C THR A 78 -0.77 -3.61 10.68
N PRO A 79 -1.14 -4.79 10.17
CA PRO A 79 -0.84 -6.06 10.82
C PRO A 79 0.64 -6.45 10.64
N GLU A 80 1.28 -5.89 9.62
CA GLU A 80 2.65 -6.15 9.21
C GLU A 80 3.42 -4.83 9.08
N THR A 81 4.71 -4.84 9.39
CA THR A 81 5.62 -3.72 9.12
C THR A 81 6.93 -4.20 8.54
N GLU A 82 7.56 -3.37 7.72
CA GLU A 82 8.67 -3.74 6.82
C GLU A 82 8.21 -4.72 5.71
N CYS A 83 9.14 -5.06 4.83
CA CYS A 83 8.92 -5.95 3.69
C CYS A 83 10.17 -6.79 3.45
N LEU A 84 10.04 -7.97 2.82
CA LEU A 84 11.21 -8.79 2.44
C LEU A 84 11.89 -8.28 1.16
N TYR A 85 11.23 -7.43 0.37
CA TYR A 85 11.80 -6.82 -0.82
C TYR A 85 12.90 -5.80 -0.53
N SER A 86 13.80 -5.65 -1.50
CA SER A 86 15.06 -4.92 -1.38
C SER A 86 15.14 -3.70 -2.31
N CYS A 87 14.05 -2.94 -2.48
CA CYS A 87 14.07 -1.76 -3.34
C CYS A 87 15.06 -0.68 -2.85
N HIS A 88 15.96 -0.23 -3.72
CA HIS A 88 17.07 0.68 -3.37
C HIS A 88 16.63 2.11 -3.03
N TYR A 89 15.37 2.45 -3.28
CA TYR A 89 14.78 3.76 -2.99
C TYR A 89 13.81 3.73 -1.79
N CYS A 90 13.65 2.57 -1.12
CA CYS A 90 12.58 2.34 -0.17
C CYS A 90 12.63 3.30 1.02
N TYR A 91 11.57 4.09 1.20
CA TYR A 91 11.47 5.04 2.31
C TYR A 91 11.35 4.37 3.68
N LEU A 92 10.91 3.10 3.73
CA LEU A 92 10.80 2.34 4.98
C LEU A 92 12.16 2.19 5.66
N THR A 93 13.26 2.17 4.90
CA THR A 93 14.62 2.19 5.45
C THR A 93 14.84 3.32 6.46
N LEU A 94 14.29 4.50 6.21
CA LEU A 94 14.34 5.61 7.16
C LEU A 94 13.25 5.49 8.22
N THR A 95 12.00 5.21 7.82
CA THR A 95 10.84 5.11 8.72
C THR A 95 11.06 4.10 9.84
N MET A 96 11.68 2.97 9.52
CA MET A 96 11.96 1.87 10.44
C MET A 96 13.38 1.93 11.01
N ARG A 97 14.07 3.07 10.85
CA ARG A 97 15.40 3.36 11.41
C ARG A 97 16.44 2.28 11.09
N MET A 98 16.41 1.77 9.86
CA MET A 98 17.26 0.69 9.36
C MET A 98 17.13 -0.65 10.10
N ILE A 99 16.02 -0.90 10.79
CA ILE A 99 15.69 -2.23 11.28
C ILE A 99 14.83 -2.89 10.19
N PRO A 100 15.34 -3.84 9.38
CA PRO A 100 14.66 -4.31 8.19
C PRO A 100 14.25 -5.77 8.30
N TYR A 101 14.06 -6.30 9.52
CA TYR A 101 13.33 -7.54 9.66
C TYR A 101 11.86 -7.23 9.50
N LEU A 102 11.14 -8.16 8.89
CA LEU A 102 9.71 -8.05 8.76
C LEU A 102 9.07 -8.37 10.11
N ARG A 103 8.11 -7.55 10.56
CA ARG A 103 7.30 -7.84 11.74
C ARG A 103 5.90 -8.27 11.35
N VAL A 104 5.41 -9.36 11.93
CA VAL A 104 4.03 -9.83 11.79
C VAL A 104 3.36 -9.84 13.16
N ALA A 105 2.19 -9.23 13.26
CA ALA A 105 1.43 -9.23 14.49
C ALA A 105 0.77 -10.59 14.74
N SER A 106 0.93 -11.17 15.93
CA SER A 106 0.31 -12.46 16.29
C SER A 106 -1.11 -12.35 16.85
N ASN A 107 -1.58 -11.13 17.12
CA ASN A 107 -2.87 -10.82 17.71
C ASN A 107 -3.75 -10.00 16.76
N LEU A 108 -3.98 -10.52 15.54
CA LEU A 108 -4.75 -9.86 14.49
C LEU A 108 -6.15 -9.44 14.96
N GLU A 109 -6.73 -10.17 15.91
CA GLU A 109 -8.12 -10.01 16.37
C GLU A 109 -8.32 -8.64 17.01
N LYS A 110 -7.34 -8.15 17.77
CA LYS A 110 -7.31 -6.77 18.26
C LYS A 110 -7.42 -5.77 17.11
N GLY A 111 -6.76 -6.05 15.99
CA GLY A 111 -6.81 -5.18 14.82
C GLY A 111 -8.15 -5.22 14.12
N LEU A 112 -8.75 -6.39 13.97
CA LEU A 112 -10.09 -6.52 13.40
C LEU A 112 -11.11 -5.75 14.24
N ASP A 113 -11.03 -5.84 15.57
CA ASP A 113 -11.88 -5.06 16.48
C ASP A 113 -11.73 -3.54 16.27
N GLU A 114 -10.49 -3.04 16.15
CA GLU A 114 -10.22 -1.63 15.85
C GLU A 114 -10.76 -1.21 14.47
N MET A 115 -10.67 -2.09 13.46
CA MET A 115 -11.23 -1.85 12.12
C MET A 115 -12.74 -1.74 12.18
N GLU A 116 -13.42 -2.64 12.90
CA GLU A 116 -14.88 -2.60 13.08
C GLU A 116 -15.35 -1.34 13.82
N GLN A 117 -14.62 -0.89 14.84
CA GLN A 117 -14.91 0.36 15.53
C GLN A 117 -14.88 1.57 14.59
N VAL A 118 -13.86 1.64 13.72
CA VAL A 118 -13.74 2.70 12.71
C VAL A 118 -14.85 2.60 11.66
N LEU A 119 -15.19 1.39 11.21
CA LEU A 119 -16.28 1.16 10.25
C LEU A 119 -17.62 1.67 10.82
N ARG A 120 -17.94 1.35 12.08
CA ARG A 120 -19.14 1.86 12.76
C ARG A 120 -19.14 3.37 12.88
N ALA A 121 -18.02 3.96 13.32
CA ALA A 121 -17.91 5.41 13.51
C ALA A 121 -18.07 6.18 12.17
N GLU A 122 -17.48 5.68 11.08
CA GLU A 122 -17.61 6.28 9.75
C GLU A 122 -19.03 6.10 9.17
N ALA A 123 -19.66 4.95 9.43
CA ALA A 123 -21.04 4.67 9.00
C ALA A 123 -22.04 5.64 9.66
N LEU A 124 -21.88 5.92 10.96
CA LEU A 124 -22.71 6.92 11.68
C LEU A 124 -22.61 8.33 11.07
N GLN A 125 -21.53 8.61 10.34
CA GLN A 125 -21.31 9.89 9.67
C GLN A 125 -21.62 9.84 8.15
N GLY A 126 -22.21 8.73 7.68
CA GLY A 126 -22.56 8.50 6.27
C GLY A 126 -21.34 8.46 5.34
N ARG A 127 -20.18 8.00 5.85
CA ARG A 127 -18.91 7.99 5.12
C ARG A 127 -18.40 6.57 4.87
N ARG A 128 -17.65 6.42 3.78
CA ARG A 128 -16.85 5.23 3.53
C ARG A 128 -15.53 5.27 4.30
N ALA A 129 -15.12 4.12 4.82
CA ALA A 129 -13.82 3.90 5.42
C ALA A 129 -12.96 3.05 4.49
N MET A 130 -11.97 3.66 3.83
CA MET A 130 -10.97 2.94 3.05
C MET A 130 -9.73 2.65 3.88
N PHE A 131 -9.41 1.38 4.06
CA PHE A 131 -8.22 0.89 4.75
C PHE A 131 -7.14 0.53 3.75
N ASN A 132 -5.97 1.14 3.90
CA ASN A 132 -4.77 0.81 3.13
C ASN A 132 -3.92 -0.21 3.91
N ILE A 133 -3.52 -1.28 3.22
CA ILE A 133 -2.63 -2.31 3.77
C ILE A 133 -1.24 -2.35 3.11
N GLY A 134 -0.74 -1.26 2.53
CA GLY A 134 0.59 -1.24 1.87
C GLY A 134 1.46 -0.02 2.17
N GLU A 135 1.13 0.77 3.21
CA GLU A 135 1.90 1.96 3.59
C GLU A 135 3.11 1.65 4.48
N LEU A 136 3.08 0.57 5.27
CA LEU A 136 4.18 0.23 6.18
C LEU A 136 4.74 -1.18 5.97
N ALA A 137 4.19 -1.91 5.00
CA ALA A 137 4.60 -3.23 4.53
C ALA A 137 4.17 -3.38 3.06
N ASP A 138 4.51 -4.49 2.41
CA ASP A 138 3.85 -4.88 1.16
C ASP A 138 2.52 -5.57 1.49
N GLY A 139 1.41 -5.10 0.93
CA GLY A 139 0.08 -5.49 1.37
C GLY A 139 -0.41 -6.86 0.91
N ARG A 140 0.37 -7.59 0.10
CA ARG A 140 -0.02 -8.91 -0.39
C ARG A 140 1.07 -9.96 -0.25
N LEU A 141 2.33 -9.57 -0.13
CA LEU A 141 3.48 -10.46 -0.05
C LEU A 141 3.28 -11.66 0.90
N LEU A 142 2.79 -11.41 2.11
CA LEU A 142 2.65 -12.45 3.12
C LEU A 142 1.27 -13.08 3.20
N ASP A 143 0.31 -12.63 2.39
CA ASP A 143 -1.07 -13.13 2.43
C ASP A 143 -1.18 -14.67 2.31
N PRO A 144 -0.39 -15.35 1.45
CA PRO A 144 -0.40 -16.83 1.39
C PRO A 144 -0.01 -17.53 2.70
N ILE A 145 0.73 -16.86 3.58
CA ILE A 145 1.23 -17.40 4.85
C ILE A 145 0.37 -16.90 6.02
N THR A 146 0.11 -15.59 6.07
CA THR A 146 -0.64 -14.97 7.17
C THR A 146 -2.12 -15.25 7.06
N GLY A 147 -2.64 -15.43 5.84
CA GLY A 147 -4.07 -15.55 5.57
C GLY A 147 -4.81 -14.23 5.79
N LEU A 148 -4.12 -13.09 5.75
CA LEU A 148 -4.68 -11.79 6.14
C LEU A 148 -6.01 -11.48 5.43
N SER A 149 -6.10 -11.72 4.13
CA SER A 149 -7.31 -11.55 3.32
C SER A 149 -8.47 -12.42 3.80
N LEU A 150 -8.20 -13.65 4.29
CA LEU A 150 -9.22 -14.55 4.84
C LEU A 150 -9.88 -13.97 6.10
N HIS A 151 -9.20 -13.06 6.81
CA HIS A 151 -9.75 -12.35 7.97
C HIS A 151 -10.39 -11.01 7.59
N LEU A 152 -9.78 -10.27 6.66
CA LEU A 152 -10.25 -8.94 6.27
C LEU A 152 -11.51 -8.96 5.41
N LEU A 153 -11.59 -9.86 4.43
CA LEU A 153 -12.71 -9.92 3.48
C LEU A 153 -14.05 -10.18 4.19
N PRO A 154 -14.17 -11.11 5.16
CA PRO A 154 -15.42 -11.29 5.90
C PRO A 154 -15.84 -10.08 6.72
N VAL A 155 -14.90 -9.31 7.29
CA VAL A 155 -15.23 -8.05 7.98
C VAL A 155 -15.84 -7.07 6.98
N LEU A 156 -15.18 -6.84 5.84
CA LEU A 156 -15.64 -5.89 4.81
C LEU A 156 -16.94 -6.32 4.12
N ASP A 157 -17.27 -7.60 4.16
CA ASP A 157 -18.56 -8.11 3.69
C ASP A 157 -19.70 -7.73 4.65
N ARG A 158 -19.45 -7.76 5.96
CA ARG A 158 -20.42 -7.32 6.99
C ARG A 158 -20.67 -5.80 7.01
N TYR A 159 -19.72 -4.99 6.57
CA TYR A 159 -19.79 -3.52 6.62
C TYR A 159 -19.74 -2.89 5.23
N GLU A 160 -20.89 -2.50 4.69
CA GLU A 160 -21.03 -1.97 3.31
C GLU A 160 -20.27 -0.67 3.04
N ASN A 161 -19.98 0.11 4.08
CA ASN A 161 -19.18 1.34 3.99
C ASN A 161 -17.66 1.08 3.98
N GLY A 162 -17.21 -0.14 4.26
CA GLY A 162 -15.81 -0.53 4.28
C GLY A 162 -15.24 -0.73 2.89
N MET A 163 -13.98 -0.32 2.70
CA MET A 163 -13.19 -0.60 1.50
C MET A 163 -11.78 -0.98 1.86
N LEU A 164 -11.14 -1.78 1.00
CA LEU A 164 -9.75 -2.20 1.15
C LEU A 164 -8.91 -1.74 -0.04
N HIS A 165 -7.76 -1.16 0.25
CA HIS A 165 -6.75 -0.76 -0.70
C HIS A 165 -5.49 -1.59 -0.47
N VAL A 166 -5.21 -2.50 -1.41
CA VAL A 166 -4.12 -3.48 -1.33
C VAL A 166 -2.99 -3.02 -2.25
N LEU A 167 -1.99 -2.33 -1.73
CA LEU A 167 -0.81 -1.90 -2.49
C LEU A 167 0.32 -2.93 -2.37
N THR A 168 0.85 -3.38 -3.51
CA THR A 168 1.86 -4.46 -3.56
C THR A 168 2.80 -4.35 -4.75
N LYS A 169 3.95 -5.02 -4.66
CA LYS A 169 4.87 -5.36 -5.76
C LYS A 169 4.94 -6.87 -6.03
N SER A 170 4.10 -7.66 -5.39
CA SER A 170 4.01 -9.11 -5.59
C SER A 170 3.26 -9.47 -6.86
N GLY A 171 3.57 -10.63 -7.45
CA GLY A 171 2.90 -11.16 -8.64
C GLY A 171 1.88 -12.24 -8.32
N SER A 172 1.71 -13.17 -9.27
CA SER A 172 0.57 -14.12 -9.30
C SER A 172 0.58 -15.14 -8.17
N SER A 173 1.74 -15.43 -7.57
CA SER A 173 1.84 -16.36 -6.43
C SER A 173 1.12 -15.93 -5.15
N THR A 174 0.61 -14.69 -5.10
CA THR A 174 0.06 -14.09 -3.88
C THR A 174 -1.45 -13.78 -3.95
N ILE A 175 -2.15 -14.24 -5.00
CA ILE A 175 -3.57 -13.89 -5.21
C ILE A 175 -4.56 -15.00 -4.86
N GLY A 176 -4.09 -16.22 -4.54
CA GLY A 176 -4.95 -17.41 -4.38
C GLY A 176 -6.11 -17.20 -3.40
N ASN A 177 -5.83 -16.68 -2.19
CA ASN A 177 -6.86 -16.41 -1.20
C ASN A 177 -7.92 -15.42 -1.70
N TYR A 178 -7.51 -14.37 -2.42
CA TYR A 178 -8.42 -13.39 -3.01
C TYR A 178 -9.28 -14.01 -4.12
N LEU A 179 -8.72 -14.87 -4.97
CA LEU A 179 -9.50 -15.52 -6.04
C LEU A 179 -10.60 -16.42 -5.48
N VAL A 180 -10.25 -17.26 -4.50
CA VAL A 180 -11.20 -18.17 -3.83
C VAL A 180 -12.32 -17.40 -3.11
N ASN A 181 -12.00 -16.23 -2.56
CA ASN A 181 -12.94 -15.41 -1.78
C ASN A 181 -13.47 -14.18 -2.55
N SER A 182 -13.41 -14.20 -3.88
CA SER A 182 -13.83 -13.07 -4.75
C SER A 182 -15.31 -12.70 -4.65
N HIS A 183 -16.13 -13.57 -4.06
CA HIS A 183 -17.53 -13.29 -3.77
C HIS A 183 -17.73 -12.31 -2.60
N LEU A 184 -16.75 -12.13 -1.72
CA LEU A 184 -16.83 -11.26 -0.55
C LEU A 184 -16.44 -9.82 -0.90
N ALA A 185 -17.10 -8.84 -0.25
CA ALA A 185 -16.78 -7.42 -0.36
C ALA A 185 -16.66 -6.92 -1.82
N ARG A 186 -17.49 -7.48 -2.71
CA ARG A 186 -17.44 -7.26 -4.16
C ARG A 186 -17.52 -5.76 -4.50
N GLY A 187 -16.62 -5.28 -5.35
CA GLY A 187 -16.51 -3.86 -5.71
C GLY A 187 -15.92 -2.95 -4.62
N ARG A 188 -15.58 -3.48 -3.43
CA ARG A 188 -15.04 -2.71 -2.30
C ARG A 188 -13.57 -3.02 -1.99
N VAL A 189 -12.99 -4.01 -2.66
CA VAL A 189 -11.55 -4.32 -2.59
C VAL A 189 -10.87 -3.85 -3.87
N ILE A 190 -9.83 -3.04 -3.69
CA ILE A 190 -9.07 -2.41 -4.76
C ILE A 190 -7.63 -2.91 -4.69
N HIS A 191 -7.24 -3.71 -5.67
CA HIS A 191 -5.86 -4.15 -5.83
C HIS A 191 -5.05 -3.12 -6.60
N VAL A 192 -3.90 -2.78 -6.05
CA VAL A 192 -3.00 -1.77 -6.60
C VAL A 192 -1.61 -2.35 -6.73
N ALA A 193 -1.10 -2.46 -7.96
CA ALA A 193 0.29 -2.80 -8.18
C ALA A 193 1.14 -1.53 -8.34
N SER A 194 2.27 -1.49 -7.65
CA SER A 194 3.39 -0.63 -8.04
C SER A 194 4.08 -1.24 -9.25
N VAL A 195 4.15 -0.50 -10.35
CA VAL A 195 4.80 -0.90 -11.60
C VAL A 195 5.75 0.19 -12.08
N ASN A 196 6.76 -0.22 -12.82
CA ASN A 196 7.71 0.65 -13.53
C ASN A 196 8.12 -0.10 -14.80
N PRO A 197 8.79 0.51 -15.78
CA PRO A 197 9.40 -0.25 -16.87
C PRO A 197 10.35 -1.30 -16.29
N GLN A 198 10.39 -2.49 -16.91
CA GLN A 198 11.17 -3.62 -16.38
C GLN A 198 12.65 -3.26 -16.20
N THR A 199 13.22 -2.46 -17.10
CA THR A 199 14.60 -1.95 -16.98
C THR A 199 14.84 -1.14 -15.71
N ILE A 200 13.85 -0.39 -15.22
CA ILE A 200 13.94 0.34 -13.94
C ILE A 200 13.79 -0.63 -12.75
N VAL A 201 12.89 -1.62 -12.86
CA VAL A 201 12.72 -2.66 -11.84
C VAL A 201 14.03 -3.43 -11.64
N ASP A 202 14.68 -3.87 -12.73
CA ASP A 202 15.94 -4.61 -12.69
C ASP A 202 17.09 -3.80 -12.06
N LEU A 203 17.06 -2.47 -12.18
CA LEU A 203 18.08 -1.59 -11.63
C LEU A 203 17.84 -1.20 -10.16
N THR A 204 16.60 -1.32 -9.66
CA THR A 204 16.19 -0.63 -8.42
C THR A 204 15.30 -1.43 -7.47
N GLU A 205 14.75 -2.58 -7.88
CA GLU A 205 13.72 -3.33 -7.15
C GLU A 205 14.07 -4.81 -6.95
N ASP A 206 15.20 -5.08 -6.31
CA ASP A 206 15.63 -6.44 -5.95
C ASP A 206 14.54 -7.22 -5.18
N ASP A 207 14.48 -8.53 -5.45
CA ASP A 207 13.59 -9.53 -4.85
C ASP A 207 12.08 -9.36 -5.13
N THR A 208 11.69 -8.36 -5.93
CA THR A 208 10.29 -8.13 -6.31
C THR A 208 9.87 -8.98 -7.52
N ALA A 209 8.56 -9.12 -7.76
CA ALA A 209 8.08 -9.81 -8.95
C ALA A 209 8.37 -8.98 -10.23
N PRO A 210 8.63 -9.61 -11.38
CA PRO A 210 8.68 -8.92 -12.67
C PRO A 210 7.37 -8.18 -12.97
N VAL A 211 7.45 -7.10 -13.73
CA VAL A 211 6.30 -6.22 -14.04
C VAL A 211 5.18 -7.00 -14.73
N ALA A 212 5.54 -7.87 -15.69
CA ALA A 212 4.57 -8.69 -16.40
C ALA A 212 3.77 -9.61 -15.44
N ASP A 213 4.42 -10.18 -14.42
CA ASP A 213 3.76 -11.03 -13.42
C ASP A 213 2.87 -10.21 -12.46
N ARG A 214 3.27 -8.98 -12.12
CA ARG A 214 2.40 -8.05 -11.37
C ARG A 214 1.14 -7.72 -12.16
N LEU A 215 1.27 -7.46 -13.46
CA LEU A 215 0.16 -7.13 -14.36
C LEU A 215 -0.74 -8.35 -14.61
N ALA A 216 -0.18 -9.55 -14.83
CA ALA A 216 -0.93 -10.80 -14.95
C ALA A 216 -1.79 -11.07 -13.72
N ALA A 217 -1.23 -10.90 -12.52
CA ALA A 217 -1.95 -11.03 -11.27
C ALA A 217 -3.14 -10.05 -11.17
N LEU A 218 -2.98 -8.80 -11.64
CA LEU A 218 -4.08 -7.85 -11.67
C LEU A 218 -5.14 -8.19 -12.71
N GLY A 219 -4.75 -8.70 -13.89
CA GLY A 219 -5.69 -9.19 -14.90
C GLY A 219 -6.55 -10.34 -14.38
N GLU A 220 -5.95 -11.27 -13.62
CA GLU A 220 -6.69 -12.35 -12.94
C GLU A 220 -7.67 -11.82 -11.89
N LEU A 221 -7.22 -10.91 -11.04
CA LEU A 221 -8.07 -10.28 -10.04
C LEU A 221 -9.20 -9.46 -10.68
N GLN A 222 -8.93 -8.78 -11.80
CA GLN A 222 -9.94 -8.05 -12.55
C GLN A 222 -11.03 -8.99 -13.09
N ARG A 223 -10.63 -10.13 -13.66
CA ARG A 223 -11.56 -11.17 -14.12
C ARG A 223 -12.38 -11.77 -12.98
N ALA A 224 -11.82 -11.83 -11.77
CA ALA A 224 -12.55 -12.22 -10.57
C ALA A 224 -13.51 -11.12 -10.03
N GLY A 225 -13.55 -9.94 -10.66
CA GLY A 225 -14.46 -8.85 -10.30
C GLY A 225 -13.90 -7.85 -9.29
N TYR A 226 -12.59 -7.90 -9.03
CA TYR A 226 -11.92 -6.89 -8.23
C TYR A 226 -11.62 -5.62 -9.03
N ARG A 227 -11.56 -4.50 -8.32
CA ARG A 227 -11.16 -3.21 -8.90
C ARG A 227 -9.65 -3.13 -8.93
N ILE A 228 -9.11 -2.65 -10.05
CA ILE A 228 -7.67 -2.54 -10.26
C ILE A 228 -7.26 -1.07 -10.39
N ARG A 229 -6.16 -0.71 -9.73
CA ARG A 229 -5.45 0.55 -9.96
C ARG A 229 -3.95 0.29 -10.07
N LEU A 230 -3.19 1.26 -10.56
CA LEU A 230 -1.74 1.15 -10.67
C LEU A 230 -1.04 2.34 -10.05
N ARG A 231 0.23 2.14 -9.69
CA ARG A 231 1.16 3.20 -9.31
C ARG A 231 2.45 3.09 -10.09
N ILE A 232 2.79 4.15 -10.81
CA ILE A 232 4.15 4.39 -11.32
C ILE A 232 4.81 5.36 -10.35
N ASP A 233 5.32 4.81 -9.24
CA ASP A 233 5.88 5.58 -8.12
C ASP A 233 7.00 4.76 -7.43
N PRO A 234 8.28 5.17 -7.56
CA PRO A 234 8.76 6.41 -8.18
C PRO A 234 9.12 6.28 -9.67
N ILE A 235 8.79 7.30 -10.46
CA ILE A 235 9.34 7.55 -11.80
C ILE A 235 10.81 7.93 -11.67
N PHE A 236 11.65 7.25 -12.45
CA PHE A 236 13.06 7.56 -12.67
C PHE A 236 13.30 7.96 -14.12
N ASP A 237 14.22 8.90 -14.32
CA ASP A 237 14.74 9.21 -15.64
C ASP A 237 15.94 8.31 -15.92
N LEU A 238 15.83 7.44 -16.94
CA LEU A 238 16.92 6.53 -17.29
C LEU A 238 18.19 7.27 -17.75
N ARG A 239 18.13 8.56 -18.08
CA ARG A 239 19.33 9.39 -18.32
C ARG A 239 20.23 9.49 -17.09
N ASP A 240 19.64 9.50 -15.89
CA ASP A 240 20.40 9.42 -14.63
C ASP A 240 21.12 8.07 -14.47
N PHE A 241 20.75 7.07 -15.27
CA PHE A 241 21.39 5.75 -15.34
C PHE A 241 22.19 5.56 -16.64
N GLY A 242 22.52 6.65 -17.35
CA GLY A 242 23.36 6.63 -18.54
C GLY A 242 22.65 6.19 -19.82
N ARG A 243 21.32 6.23 -19.88
CA ARG A 243 20.55 5.93 -21.11
C ARG A 243 20.24 7.19 -21.92
N SER A 244 19.82 6.98 -23.17
CA SER A 244 19.40 8.08 -24.05
C SER A 244 18.06 8.68 -23.63
N GLU A 245 17.79 9.92 -24.04
CA GLU A 245 16.48 10.56 -23.84
C GLU A 245 15.35 9.78 -24.53
N THR A 246 15.57 9.34 -25.76
CA THR A 246 14.62 8.52 -26.51
C THR A 246 14.24 7.25 -25.74
N GLU A 247 15.23 6.56 -25.17
CA GLU A 247 14.98 5.38 -24.34
C GLU A 247 14.21 5.73 -23.07
N ALA A 248 14.58 6.82 -22.39
CA ALA A 248 13.93 7.24 -21.14
C ALA A 248 12.41 7.47 -21.30
N PHE A 249 11.96 8.00 -22.44
CA PHE A 249 10.53 8.15 -22.73
C PHE A 249 9.89 6.88 -23.31
N ARG A 250 10.58 6.17 -24.21
CA ARG A 250 10.07 4.95 -24.86
C ARG A 250 9.67 3.89 -23.85
N VAL A 251 10.48 3.64 -22.82
CA VAL A 251 10.20 2.58 -21.84
C VAL A 251 8.90 2.80 -21.06
N TYR A 252 8.48 4.05 -20.85
CA TYR A 252 7.20 4.34 -20.21
C TYR A 252 6.04 4.20 -21.20
N THR A 253 6.25 4.52 -22.48
CA THR A 253 5.25 4.24 -23.51
C THR A 253 4.97 2.74 -23.60
N GLU A 254 6.02 1.94 -23.66
CA GLU A 254 5.94 0.47 -23.68
C GLU A 254 5.29 -0.08 -22.41
N LEU A 255 5.58 0.48 -21.24
CA LEU A 255 4.90 0.10 -19.99
C LEU A 255 3.38 0.33 -20.09
N VAL A 256 2.94 1.47 -20.62
CA VAL A 256 1.50 1.79 -20.74
C VAL A 256 0.82 0.88 -21.75
N GLU A 257 1.48 0.57 -22.87
CA GLU A 257 0.99 -0.40 -23.85
C GLU A 257 0.87 -1.79 -23.22
N GLN A 258 1.91 -2.24 -22.50
CA GLN A 258 1.89 -3.50 -21.76
C GLN A 258 0.77 -3.54 -20.73
N ILE A 259 0.49 -2.46 -19.99
CA ILE A 259 -0.63 -2.42 -19.04
C ILE A 259 -1.94 -2.84 -19.73
N GLY A 260 -2.23 -2.28 -20.91
CA GLY A 260 -3.45 -2.55 -21.68
C GLY A 260 -3.58 -3.98 -22.19
N GLU A 261 -2.48 -4.73 -22.31
CA GLU A 261 -2.49 -6.14 -22.69
C GLU A 261 -2.99 -7.05 -21.57
N TYR A 262 -2.78 -6.66 -20.30
CA TYR A 262 -3.07 -7.50 -19.14
C TYR A 262 -4.33 -7.09 -18.38
N CYS A 263 -4.59 -5.77 -18.24
CA CYS A 263 -5.70 -5.27 -17.44
C CYS A 263 -6.11 -3.85 -17.84
N TRP A 264 -7.31 -3.45 -17.43
CA TRP A 264 -7.82 -2.09 -17.63
C TRP A 264 -8.05 -1.38 -16.29
N PRO A 265 -7.05 -0.68 -15.72
CA PRO A 265 -7.16 -0.09 -14.39
C PRO A 265 -8.14 1.09 -14.38
N GLU A 266 -8.83 1.32 -13.26
CA GLU A 266 -9.68 2.51 -13.11
C GLU A 266 -8.84 3.80 -12.97
N MET A 267 -7.60 3.66 -12.50
CA MET A 267 -6.70 4.78 -12.24
C MET A 267 -5.23 4.36 -12.27
N ILE A 268 -4.38 5.22 -12.83
CA ILE A 268 -2.92 5.15 -12.72
C ILE A 268 -2.43 6.39 -11.96
N THR A 269 -1.76 6.19 -10.83
CA THR A 269 -1.14 7.27 -10.06
C THR A 269 0.35 7.37 -10.37
N LEU A 270 0.81 8.55 -10.76
CA LEU A 270 2.21 8.86 -11.05
C LEU A 270 2.86 9.54 -9.85
N GLY A 271 4.10 9.21 -9.54
CA GLY A 271 4.87 9.91 -8.50
C GLY A 271 6.35 9.85 -8.82
N SER A 272 7.08 10.93 -8.58
CA SER A 272 8.51 11.00 -8.82
C SER A 272 9.33 10.56 -7.62
N TYR A 273 10.58 10.17 -7.87
CA TYR A 273 11.53 9.92 -6.79
C TYR A 273 11.68 11.14 -5.89
N ARG A 274 11.36 10.97 -4.60
CA ARG A 274 11.31 12.05 -3.60
C ARG A 274 11.89 11.67 -2.24
N PRO A 275 13.19 11.33 -2.16
CA PRO A 275 13.78 10.83 -0.93
C PRO A 275 13.79 11.92 0.16
N ASN A 276 13.65 11.50 1.41
CA ASN A 276 14.06 12.35 2.52
C ASN A 276 15.59 12.55 2.43
N PRO A 277 16.14 13.77 2.60
CA PRO A 277 17.59 13.95 2.69
C PRO A 277 18.30 12.97 3.66
N GLN A 278 17.65 12.64 4.80
CA GLN A 278 18.17 11.72 5.80
C GLN A 278 18.15 10.25 5.36
N LEU A 279 17.42 9.89 4.30
CA LEU A 279 17.40 8.54 3.74
C LEU A 279 18.69 8.23 2.98
N LEU A 280 19.29 9.22 2.30
CA LEU A 280 20.42 9.00 1.40
C LEU A 280 21.65 8.36 2.07
N PRO A 281 22.10 8.78 3.27
CA PRO A 281 23.22 8.11 3.95
C PRO A 281 22.92 6.64 4.28
N LEU A 282 21.67 6.31 4.60
CA LEU A 282 21.24 4.94 4.92
C LEU A 282 21.26 4.07 3.66
N LEU A 283 20.78 4.61 2.54
CA LEU A 283 20.83 3.93 1.24
C LEU A 283 22.28 3.72 0.79
N ARG A 284 23.17 4.72 0.93
CA ARG A 284 24.60 4.57 0.60
C ARG A 284 25.27 3.45 1.38
N ARG A 285 24.94 3.32 2.66
CA ARG A 285 25.51 2.25 3.50
C ARG A 285 24.98 0.88 3.10
N ARG A 286 23.71 0.80 2.71
CA ARG A 286 23.03 -0.46 2.43
C ARG A 286 23.23 -0.95 0.99
N TYR A 287 23.26 -0.03 0.04
CA TYR A 287 23.35 -0.28 -1.40
C TYR A 287 24.40 0.67 -2.02
N PRO A 288 25.70 0.53 -1.67
CA PRO A 288 26.75 1.48 -2.07
C PRO A 288 26.91 1.64 -3.58
N HIS A 289 26.53 0.61 -4.35
CA HIS A 289 26.62 0.59 -5.81
C HIS A 289 25.27 0.85 -6.51
N SER A 290 24.23 1.21 -5.77
CA SER A 290 22.91 1.45 -6.38
C SER A 290 22.92 2.65 -7.32
N PRO A 291 22.40 2.51 -8.56
CA PRO A 291 22.21 3.63 -9.49
C PRO A 291 21.32 4.74 -8.91
N VAL A 292 20.39 4.41 -8.00
CA VAL A 292 19.48 5.37 -7.35
C VAL A 292 20.24 6.49 -6.63
N LEU A 293 21.49 6.25 -6.21
CA LEU A 293 22.34 7.23 -5.55
C LEU A 293 22.84 8.34 -6.50
N GLN A 294 22.78 8.11 -7.81
CA GLN A 294 23.24 9.04 -8.86
C GLN A 294 22.12 9.96 -9.36
N VAL A 295 20.86 9.66 -9.02
CA VAL A 295 19.68 10.39 -9.48
C VAL A 295 19.75 11.86 -9.08
N ALA A 296 19.68 12.74 -10.08
CA ALA A 296 19.77 14.18 -9.88
C ALA A 296 18.53 14.71 -9.14
N THR A 297 18.74 15.31 -7.97
CA THR A 297 17.65 15.89 -7.16
C THR A 297 18.04 17.21 -6.52
N HIS A 298 17.05 18.09 -6.36
CA HIS A 298 17.18 19.34 -5.61
C HIS A 298 16.27 19.31 -4.37
N ARG A 299 16.56 20.19 -3.40
CA ARG A 299 15.75 20.30 -2.18
C ARG A 299 14.45 21.05 -2.49
N GLU A 300 13.34 20.47 -2.05
CA GLU A 300 12.02 21.11 -2.09
C GLU A 300 11.29 20.83 -0.77
N GLY A 301 11.27 21.83 0.11
CA GLY A 301 10.81 21.68 1.49
C GLY A 301 11.61 20.62 2.27
N ALA A 302 10.90 19.66 2.86
CA ALA A 302 11.48 18.58 3.66
C ALA A 302 12.01 17.38 2.84
N LYS A 303 11.80 17.38 1.51
CA LYS A 303 12.21 16.29 0.62
C LYS A 303 13.20 16.78 -0.42
N ARG A 304 13.80 15.84 -1.13
CA ARG A 304 14.45 16.08 -2.42
C ARG A 304 13.49 15.66 -3.53
N ARG A 305 13.60 16.22 -4.73
CA ARG A 305 12.81 15.82 -5.90
C ARG A 305 13.62 15.91 -7.19
N THR A 306 13.22 15.13 -8.19
CA THR A 306 13.73 15.25 -9.57
C THR A 306 13.23 16.53 -10.22
N THR A 307 14.04 17.11 -11.10
CA THR A 307 13.80 18.42 -11.76
C THR A 307 12.83 18.32 -12.93
N ASN A 308 12.82 17.20 -13.64
CA ASN A 308 12.07 16.99 -14.88
C ASN A 308 10.75 16.22 -14.70
N ARG A 309 10.28 16.06 -13.46
CA ARG A 309 9.09 15.25 -13.13
C ARG A 309 7.83 15.67 -13.91
N GLU A 310 7.63 16.96 -14.15
CA GLU A 310 6.48 17.48 -14.92
C GLU A 310 6.51 17.03 -16.38
N VAL A 311 7.70 16.90 -16.98
CA VAL A 311 7.87 16.42 -18.36
C VAL A 311 7.46 14.94 -18.43
N PHE A 312 7.91 14.12 -17.48
CA PHE A 312 7.51 12.71 -17.41
C PHE A 312 6.04 12.55 -17.07
N TYR A 313 5.49 13.32 -16.12
CA TYR A 313 4.06 13.27 -15.80
C TYR A 313 3.20 13.59 -17.02
N ARG A 314 3.58 14.60 -17.81
CA ARG A 314 2.86 14.97 -19.03
C ARG A 314 2.96 13.87 -20.09
N HIS A 315 4.18 13.42 -20.42
CA HIS A 315 4.39 12.35 -21.41
C HIS A 315 3.60 11.09 -21.06
N ILE A 316 3.76 10.60 -19.83
CA ILE A 316 3.07 9.37 -19.40
C ILE A 316 1.56 9.59 -19.35
N GLY A 317 1.10 10.76 -18.88
CA GLY A 317 -0.32 11.10 -18.87
C GLY A 317 -0.95 11.12 -20.26
N GLU A 318 -0.27 11.71 -21.25
CA GLU A 318 -0.70 11.75 -22.65
C GLU A 318 -0.76 10.35 -23.26
N VAL A 319 0.26 9.51 -23.03
CA VAL A 319 0.25 8.12 -23.50
C VAL A 319 -0.89 7.33 -22.86
N ILE A 320 -1.14 7.49 -21.56
CA ILE A 320 -2.29 6.85 -20.89
C ILE A 320 -3.61 7.28 -21.53
N GLN A 321 -3.80 8.58 -21.80
CA GLN A 321 -5.02 9.06 -22.44
C GLN A 321 -5.21 8.50 -23.85
N GLN A 322 -4.13 8.32 -24.61
CA GLN A 322 -4.16 7.80 -25.97
C GLN A 322 -4.36 6.28 -26.03
N ARG A 323 -3.68 5.52 -25.15
CA ARG A 323 -3.65 4.05 -25.18
C ARG A 323 -4.69 3.41 -24.28
N LEU A 324 -5.07 4.08 -23.20
CA LEU A 324 -6.01 3.60 -22.19
C LEU A 324 -7.13 4.63 -21.94
N PRO A 325 -7.98 4.93 -22.95
CA PRO A 325 -9.04 5.91 -22.81
C PRO A 325 -9.98 5.59 -21.64
N GLY A 326 -10.33 6.62 -20.87
CA GLY A 326 -11.18 6.51 -19.68
C GLY A 326 -10.45 6.20 -18.36
N VAL A 327 -9.15 5.86 -18.41
CA VAL A 327 -8.35 5.65 -17.20
C VAL A 327 -8.01 6.99 -16.53
N HIS A 328 -8.29 7.12 -15.23
CA HIS A 328 -7.94 8.34 -14.49
C HIS A 328 -6.43 8.42 -14.23
N VAL A 329 -5.85 9.62 -14.44
CA VAL A 329 -4.45 9.90 -14.08
C VAL A 329 -4.43 10.80 -12.83
N ALA A 330 -3.61 10.44 -11.85
CA ALA A 330 -3.43 11.21 -10.62
C ALA A 330 -1.94 11.39 -10.28
N LEU A 331 -1.57 12.43 -9.54
CA LEU A 331 -0.19 12.60 -9.04
C LEU A 331 -0.09 12.35 -7.52
N CYS A 332 0.97 11.68 -7.09
CA CYS A 332 1.21 11.30 -5.70
C CYS A 332 2.04 12.35 -4.96
N LYS A 333 1.43 13.03 -3.97
CA LYS A 333 2.11 13.97 -3.07
C LYS A 333 2.85 15.08 -3.86
N GLU A 334 2.15 15.72 -4.79
CA GLU A 334 2.65 16.86 -5.56
C GLU A 334 1.92 18.16 -5.21
N THR A 335 2.48 19.31 -5.56
CA THR A 335 1.83 20.62 -5.35
C THR A 335 0.77 20.87 -6.43
N VAL A 336 -0.20 21.75 -6.16
CA VAL A 336 -1.22 22.15 -7.14
C VAL A 336 -0.58 22.65 -8.44
N ALA A 337 0.48 23.45 -8.33
CA ALA A 337 1.17 23.99 -9.49
C ALA A 337 1.83 22.91 -10.37
N VAL A 338 2.33 21.82 -9.77
CA VAL A 338 2.88 20.68 -10.52
C VAL A 338 1.77 19.92 -11.24
N TRP A 339 0.60 19.75 -10.62
CA TRP A 339 -0.56 19.15 -11.29
C TRP A 339 -0.96 19.97 -12.53
N GLU A 340 -1.12 21.28 -12.36
CA GLU A 340 -1.51 22.20 -13.44
C GLU A 340 -0.49 22.21 -14.58
N ARG A 341 0.81 22.31 -14.27
CA ARG A 341 1.87 22.27 -15.28
C ARG A 341 2.01 20.91 -15.97
N SER A 342 1.57 19.83 -15.33
CA SER A 342 1.51 18.49 -15.94
C SER A 342 0.24 18.29 -16.79
N GLY A 343 -0.63 19.29 -16.92
CA GLY A 343 -1.88 19.21 -17.68
C GLY A 343 -3.01 18.46 -16.97
N LEU A 344 -2.94 18.33 -15.63
CA LEU A 344 -3.90 17.57 -14.84
C LEU A 344 -4.72 18.48 -13.91
N SER A 345 -6.00 18.16 -13.73
CA SER A 345 -6.86 18.86 -12.77
C SER A 345 -6.77 18.21 -11.39
N VAL A 346 -6.60 19.05 -10.36
CA VAL A 346 -6.69 18.64 -8.94
C VAL A 346 -8.15 18.51 -8.47
N LYS A 347 -9.12 19.11 -9.19
CA LYS A 347 -10.51 19.22 -8.73
C LYS A 347 -11.47 18.42 -9.62
N PRO A 348 -12.27 17.50 -9.05
CA PRO A 348 -12.19 17.04 -7.66
C PRO A 348 -10.97 16.13 -7.42
N LEU A 349 -10.41 16.12 -6.21
CA LEU A 349 -9.21 15.32 -5.93
C LEU A 349 -9.52 13.84 -6.08
N GLN A 350 -8.88 13.18 -7.03
CA GLN A 350 -8.90 11.73 -7.19
C GLN A 350 -7.51 11.17 -6.87
N CYS A 351 -7.46 10.08 -6.10
CA CYS A 351 -6.20 9.45 -5.71
C CYS A 351 -6.41 7.95 -5.54
N SER A 352 -5.39 7.15 -5.86
CA SER A 352 -5.43 5.70 -5.66
C SER A 352 -5.75 5.32 -4.22
N CYS A 353 -5.37 6.13 -3.21
CA CYS A 353 -5.66 5.93 -1.79
C CYS A 353 -7.09 6.30 -1.34
N LEU A 354 -7.97 6.74 -2.24
CA LEU A 354 -9.30 7.22 -1.88
C LEU A 354 -10.40 6.48 -2.66
N PRO A 355 -11.62 6.36 -2.09
CA PRO A 355 -12.81 6.12 -2.90
C PRO A 355 -12.93 7.22 -3.97
N PHE A 356 -13.51 6.87 -5.12
CA PHE A 356 -13.89 7.92 -6.07
C PHE A 356 -14.86 8.88 -5.39
N VAL A 357 -14.88 10.14 -5.83
CA VAL A 357 -15.69 11.20 -5.22
C VAL A 357 -17.15 10.78 -5.04
N ALA A 358 -17.75 10.17 -6.06
CA ALA A 358 -19.12 9.65 -6.02
C ALA A 358 -19.35 8.55 -4.96
N GLU A 359 -18.28 7.87 -4.52
CA GLU A 359 -18.35 6.77 -3.57
C GLU A 359 -18.07 7.22 -2.13
N ARG A 360 -17.60 8.45 -1.89
CA ARG A 360 -17.14 8.89 -0.55
C ARG A 360 -18.26 8.99 0.48
N ARG A 361 -19.46 9.29 0.01
CA ARG A 361 -20.68 9.29 0.81
C ARG A 361 -21.43 8.00 0.53
N VAL A 362 -22.07 7.46 1.57
CA VAL A 362 -23.00 6.35 1.43
C VAL A 362 -24.39 6.93 1.67
N GLU A 363 -25.12 7.19 0.59
CA GLU A 363 -26.53 7.58 0.67
C GLU A 363 -27.35 6.38 1.16
N GLY A 364 -28.33 6.60 2.05
CA GLY A 364 -29.27 5.56 2.48
C GLY A 364 -28.91 4.77 3.75
N LEU A 365 -27.77 5.01 4.40
CA LEU A 365 -27.43 4.38 5.71
C LEU A 365 -28.21 4.94 6.91
N TYR A 366 -29.10 5.92 6.72
CA TYR A 366 -30.05 6.36 7.75
C TYR A 366 -31.13 5.31 8.07
N ALA A 367 -31.23 4.22 7.29
CA ALA A 367 -32.10 3.09 7.57
C ALA A 367 -31.38 2.01 8.43
N LEU A 368 -30.80 2.40 9.57
CA LEU A 368 -30.24 1.47 10.56
C LEU A 368 -31.15 1.14 11.78
N PRO A 369 -32.49 1.08 11.71
CA PRO A 369 -33.25 0.37 12.74
C PRO A 369 -33.10 -1.16 12.66
N ALA A 370 -32.95 -1.72 11.45
CA ALA A 370 -33.03 -3.17 11.23
C ALA A 370 -31.77 -3.96 11.64
N LEU A 371 -30.60 -3.31 11.74
CA LEU A 371 -29.33 -3.96 12.09
C LEU A 371 -29.02 -3.91 13.59
N ALA A 372 -29.57 -2.95 14.35
CA ALA A 372 -29.37 -2.88 15.81
C ALA A 372 -29.89 -4.15 16.53
N HIS A 373 -31.03 -4.67 16.06
CA HIS A 373 -31.66 -5.87 16.64
C HIS A 373 -30.87 -7.16 16.38
N ARG A 374 -30.05 -7.21 15.32
CA ARG A 374 -29.27 -8.42 14.96
C ARG A 374 -27.93 -8.51 15.70
N TRP A 375 -27.49 -7.43 16.35
CA TRP A 375 -26.15 -7.32 16.96
C TRP A 375 -26.20 -7.08 18.48
N GLY A 376 -27.38 -7.21 19.11
CA GLY A 376 -27.52 -7.18 20.57
C GLY A 376 -27.11 -5.88 21.25
N LEU A 377 -27.14 -4.75 20.53
CA LEU A 377 -26.84 -3.44 21.11
C LEU A 377 -28.10 -2.89 21.80
N PRO A 378 -28.00 -2.34 23.03
CA PRO A 378 -29.14 -1.71 23.67
C PRO A 378 -29.61 -0.52 22.82
N VAL A 379 -30.83 -0.65 22.28
CA VAL A 379 -31.53 0.44 21.60
C VAL A 379 -32.02 1.38 22.69
N GLN A 380 -31.20 2.37 23.05
CA GLN A 380 -31.70 3.59 23.66
C GLN A 380 -31.62 4.72 22.64
N GLU A 381 -32.80 5.24 22.37
CA GLU A 381 -33.14 6.39 21.56
C GLU A 381 -32.14 7.53 21.70
N ALA A 382 -31.49 7.89 20.60
CA ALA A 382 -31.32 9.28 20.20
C ALA A 382 -30.76 9.29 18.78
N ALA A 383 -31.65 9.49 17.80
CA ALA A 383 -31.25 10.11 16.55
C ALA A 383 -30.75 11.52 16.92
N LEU A 384 -29.44 11.68 17.13
CA LEU A 384 -28.85 12.99 17.32
C LEU A 384 -29.05 13.75 16.00
N THR A 385 -29.82 14.84 16.08
CA THR A 385 -30.03 15.72 14.94
C THR A 385 -28.70 16.36 14.53
N PRO A 386 -28.50 16.74 13.25
CA PRO A 386 -27.25 17.35 12.76
C PRO A 386 -26.73 18.50 13.64
N ARG A 387 -27.64 19.20 14.33
CA ARG A 387 -27.36 20.31 15.25
C ARG A 387 -26.65 19.90 16.55
N GLN A 388 -26.80 18.66 17.00
CA GLN A 388 -26.18 18.17 18.23
C GLN A 388 -24.73 17.70 18.00
N VAL A 389 -24.34 17.46 16.74
CA VAL A 389 -22.97 17.09 16.36
C VAL A 389 -22.04 18.32 16.29
N GLU A 390 -22.58 19.51 16.01
CA GLU A 390 -21.79 20.77 15.96
C GLU A 390 -21.33 21.27 17.33
N GLN A 391 -21.96 20.86 18.42
CA GLN A 391 -21.63 21.33 19.78
C GLN A 391 -20.63 20.43 20.53
N ALA A 392 -20.18 19.34 19.92
CA ALA A 392 -19.24 18.40 20.52
C ALA A 392 -17.84 18.37 19.85
N VAL A 393 -17.51 19.41 19.06
CA VAL A 393 -16.18 19.61 18.45
C VAL A 393 -15.21 20.23 19.42
#